data_AF-A0A7X9HSU6-F1
#
_entry.id   AF-A0A7X9HSU6-F1
#
_cell.length_a   1.000
_cell.length_b   1.000
_cell.length_c   1.000
_cell.angle_alpha   90.00
_cell.angle_beta   90.00
_cell.angle_gamma   90.00
#
_symmetry.space_group_name_H-M   'P 1'
#
loop_
_entity.id
_entity.type
_entity.pdbx_description
1 polymer ?
#
loop_
_entity_poly.entity_id
_entity_poly.type
_entity_poly.pdbx_seq_one_letter_code
_entity_poly.pdbx_strand_id
1 'polypeptide(L)'
;MKEYLQQGRQKLISDLTGTREAIKLIANDKTRDFMIATDKGLNKEERDYLIELIISSMYQTFCYGYGIGKIEGKTNNRIFL
;
A
#
# COMPACT_ATOMS: atom_id res chain seq x y z
N MET A 1 0.97 18.63 1.70
CA MET A 1 0.61 17.18 1.73
C MET A 1 0.18 16.64 0.37
N LYS A 2 -0.86 17.20 -0.27
CA LYS A 2 -1.40 16.70 -1.55
C LYS A 2 -0.33 16.51 -2.65
N GLU A 3 0.58 17.47 -2.80
CA GLU A 3 1.68 17.38 -3.76
C GLU A 3 2.61 16.17 -3.48
N TYR A 4 2.99 15.94 -2.23
CA TYR A 4 3.85 14.80 -1.88
C TYR A 4 3.14 13.46 -2.03
N LEU A 5 1.82 13.39 -1.81
CA LEU A 5 1.05 12.19 -2.13
C LEU A 5 1.12 11.88 -3.63
N GLN A 6 0.99 12.91 -4.48
CA GLN A 6 1.11 12.75 -5.92
C GLN A 6 2.52 12.31 -6.35
N GLN A 7 3.57 12.92 -5.77
CA GLN A 7 4.95 12.51 -6.01
C GLN A 7 5.22 11.08 -5.55
N GLY A 8 4.74 10.70 -4.37
CA GLY A 8 4.85 9.33 -3.84
C GLY A 8 4.17 8.32 -4.74
N ARG A 9 2.96 8.64 -5.21
CA ARG A 9 2.23 7.80 -6.18
C ARG A 9 2.98 7.67 -7.50
N GLN A 10 3.49 8.77 -8.04
CA GLN A 10 4.27 8.76 -9.27
C GLN A 10 5.50 7.87 -9.11
N LYS A 11 6.29 8.07 -8.05
CA LYS A 11 7.47 7.26 -7.75
C LYS A 11 7.14 5.77 -7.60
N LEU A 12 6.05 5.44 -6.93
CA LEU A 12 5.61 4.05 -6.78
C LEU A 12 5.29 3.40 -8.13
N ILE A 13 4.62 4.14 -9.02
CA ILE A 13 4.18 3.63 -10.33
C ILE A 13 5.34 3.57 -11.32
N SER A 14 6.19 4.59 -11.40
CA SER A 14 7.24 4.69 -12.42
C SER A 14 8.52 3.98 -12.03
N ASP A 15 8.94 4.07 -10.77
CA ASP A 15 10.32 3.76 -10.38
C ASP A 15 10.43 2.49 -9.54
N LEU A 16 9.35 2.13 -8.84
CA LEU A 16 9.36 1.06 -7.83
C LEU A 16 8.62 -0.20 -8.27
N THR A 17 8.92 -0.69 -9.47
CA THR A 17 8.31 -1.94 -10.00
C THR A 17 8.48 -3.13 -9.05
N GLY A 18 9.67 -3.31 -8.45
CA GLY A 18 9.88 -4.38 -7.47
C GLY A 18 8.98 -4.28 -6.23
N THR A 19 8.74 -3.06 -5.74
CA THR A 19 7.82 -2.82 -4.63
C THR A 19 6.38 -3.16 -5.02
N ARG A 20 5.95 -2.81 -6.23
CA ARG A 20 4.60 -3.14 -6.72
C ARG A 20 4.37 -4.64 -6.86
N GLU A 21 5.36 -5.38 -7.39
CA GLU A 21 5.27 -6.84 -7.47
C GLU A 21 5.27 -7.48 -6.07
N ALA A 22 6.10 -6.99 -5.14
CA ALA A 22 6.07 -7.46 -3.75
C ALA A 22 4.70 -7.21 -3.09
N ILE A 23 4.08 -6.05 -3.32
CA ILE A 23 2.74 -5.73 -2.81
C ILE A 23 1.70 -6.71 -3.36
N LYS A 24 1.75 -7.07 -4.64
CA LYS A 24 0.84 -8.08 -5.21
C LYS A 24 1.01 -9.45 -4.55
N LEU A 25 2.26 -9.88 -4.30
CA LEU A 25 2.52 -11.15 -3.60
C LEU A 25 1.94 -11.11 -2.18
N ILE A 26 2.19 -10.03 -1.44
CA ILE A 26 1.64 -9.83 -0.09
C ILE A 26 0.11 -9.83 -0.10
N ALA A 27 -0.52 -9.18 -1.09
CA ALA A 27 -1.98 -9.14 -1.19
C ALA A 27 -2.60 -10.52 -1.46
N ASN A 28 -1.92 -11.37 -2.25
CA ASN A 28 -2.33 -12.75 -2.46
C ASN A 28 -2.20 -13.58 -1.18
N ASP A 29 -1.08 -13.45 -0.47
CA ASP A 29 -0.86 -14.15 0.79
C ASP A 29 -1.86 -13.71 1.85
N LYS A 30 -2.13 -12.40 1.96
CA LYS A 30 -3.12 -11.86 2.91
C LYS A 30 -4.55 -12.27 2.59
N THR A 31 -4.88 -12.42 1.31
CA THR A 31 -6.18 -12.98 0.89
C THR A 31 -6.30 -14.45 1.32
N ARG A 32 -5.23 -15.24 1.21
CA ARG A 32 -5.19 -16.61 1.72
C ARG A 32 -5.33 -16.64 3.26
N ASP A 33 -4.57 -15.81 3.96
CA ASP A 33 -4.63 -15.69 5.43
C ASP A 33 -6.05 -15.35 5.89
N PHE A 34 -6.71 -14.41 5.21
CA PHE A 34 -8.09 -14.02 5.49
C PHE A 34 -9.06 -15.20 5.37
N MET A 35 -8.96 -15.96 4.27
CA MET A 35 -9.82 -17.13 4.05
C MET A 35 -9.64 -18.20 5.15
N ILE A 36 -8.39 -18.43 5.57
CA ILE A 36 -8.07 -19.37 6.65
C ILE A 36 -8.61 -18.87 7.99
N ALA A 37 -8.35 -17.61 8.34
CA ALA A 37 -8.73 -17.03 9.63
C ALA A 37 -10.24 -16.89 9.81
N THR A 38 -10.98 -16.73 8.71
CA THR A 38 -12.44 -16.58 8.73
C THR A 38 -13.19 -17.88 8.46
N ASP A 39 -12.47 -18.98 8.17
CA ASP A 39 -13.03 -20.24 7.68
C ASP A 39 -14.03 -20.03 6.53
N LYS A 40 -13.72 -19.06 5.65
CA LYS A 40 -14.60 -18.65 4.56
C LYS A 40 -13.90 -18.84 3.22
N GLY A 41 -14.48 -19.72 2.40
CA GLY A 41 -14.15 -19.81 0.99
C GLY A 41 -14.60 -18.55 0.23
N LEU A 42 -13.73 -18.05 -0.64
CA LEU A 42 -14.05 -17.00 -1.61
C LEU A 42 -13.99 -17.57 -3.02
N ASN A 43 -14.92 -17.18 -3.87
CA ASN A 43 -14.83 -17.46 -5.29
C ASN A 43 -13.70 -16.59 -5.93
N LYS A 44 -13.45 -16.78 -7.23
CA LYS A 44 -12.35 -16.07 -7.91
C LYS A 44 -12.55 -14.54 -7.88
N GLU A 45 -13.76 -14.08 -8.18
CA GLU A 45 -14.07 -12.66 -8.28
C GLU A 45 -13.95 -11.97 -6.91
N GLU A 46 -14.45 -12.61 -5.86
CA GLU A 46 -14.31 -12.14 -4.48
C GLU A 46 -12.84 -12.04 -4.04
N ARG A 47 -12.01 -13.02 -4.45
CA ARG A 47 -10.56 -12.96 -4.20
C ARG A 47 -9.91 -11.81 -4.94
N ASP A 48 -10.26 -11.61 -6.20
CA ASP A 48 -9.72 -10.52 -7.02
C ASP A 48 -10.10 -9.15 -6.41
N TYR A 49 -11.32 -8.99 -5.92
CA TYR A 49 -11.75 -7.78 -5.20
C TYR A 49 -10.97 -7.54 -3.90
N LEU A 50 -10.77 -8.58 -3.08
CA LEU A 50 -10.02 -8.45 -1.84
C LEU A 50 -8.54 -8.13 -2.10
N ILE A 51 -7.94 -8.78 -3.10
CA ILE A 51 -6.56 -8.50 -3.52
C ILE A 51 -6.43 -7.03 -3.94
N GLU A 52 -7.32 -6.53 -4.80
CA GLU A 52 -7.27 -5.15 -5.28
C GLU A 52 -7.46 -4.14 -4.14
N LEU A 53 -8.35 -4.43 -3.18
CA LEU A 53 -8.54 -3.62 -1.99
C LEU A 53 -7.25 -3.53 -1.16
N ILE A 54 -6.57 -4.66 -0.94
CA ILE A 54 -5.32 -4.71 -0.18
C ILE A 54 -4.23 -3.93 -0.92
N ILE A 55 -4.06 -4.16 -2.23
CA ILE A 55 -3.07 -3.44 -3.05
C ILE A 55 -3.30 -1.93 -2.98
N SER A 56 -4.55 -1.49 -3.22
CA SER A 56 -4.93 -0.07 -3.17
C SER A 56 -4.64 0.54 -1.79
N SER A 57 -4.94 -0.19 -0.72
CA SER A 57 -4.68 0.26 0.67
C SER A 57 -3.18 0.36 0.97
N MET A 58 -2.37 -0.59 0.48
CA MET A 58 -0.92 -0.56 0.63
C MET A 58 -0.29 0.59 -0.17
N TYR A 59 -0.76 0.85 -1.39
CA TYR A 59 -0.32 1.99 -2.20
C TYR A 59 -0.64 3.31 -1.52
N GLN A 60 -1.85 3.43 -0.96
CA GLN A 60 -2.25 4.60 -0.19
C GLN A 60 -1.31 4.80 1.01
N THR A 61 -1.06 3.75 1.79
CA THR A 61 -0.16 3.79 2.95
C THR A 61 1.25 4.22 2.55
N PHE A 62 1.80 3.67 1.46
CA PHE A 62 3.09 4.10 0.93
C PHE A 62 3.12 5.59 0.61
N CYS A 63 2.08 6.11 -0.07
CA CYS A 63 2.01 7.52 -0.45
C CYS A 63 1.95 8.43 0.79
N TYR A 64 1.15 8.06 1.81
CA TYR A 64 1.09 8.80 3.06
C TYR A 64 2.44 8.78 3.80
N GLY A 65 3.09 7.62 3.92
CA GLY A 65 4.42 7.51 4.52
C GLY A 65 5.46 8.36 3.80
N TYR A 66 5.46 8.35 2.46
CA TYR A 66 6.30 9.23 1.65
C TYR A 66 6.03 10.72 1.93
N GLY A 67 4.75 11.11 1.98
CA GLY A 67 4.35 12.49 2.23
C GLY A 67 4.73 12.99 3.61
N ILE A 68 4.52 12.18 4.65
CA ILE A 68 4.92 12.49 6.03
C ILE A 68 6.44 12.66 6.11
N GLY A 69 7.21 11.70 5.60
CA GLY A 69 8.67 11.77 5.62
C GLY A 69 9.24 12.98 4.87
N LYS A 70 8.59 13.44 3.79
CA LYS A 70 8.96 14.69 3.10
C LYS A 70 8.67 15.95 3.91
N ILE A 71 7.58 15.96 4.68
CA ILE A 71 7.25 17.08 5.56
C ILE A 71 8.28 17.13 6.71
N GLU A 72 8.49 16.00 7.38
CA GLU A 72 9.48 15.86 8.45
C GLU A 72 10.90 16.21 7.99
N GLY A 73 11.28 15.85 6.75
CA GLY A 73 12.59 16.23 6.21
C GLY A 73 12.77 17.71 5.89
N LYS A 74 11.67 18.47 5.70
CA LYS A 74 11.72 19.93 5.46
C LYS A 74 11.68 20.74 6.75
N THR A 75 10.88 20.29 7.71
CA THR A 75 10.85 20.88 9.04
C THR A 75 11.89 20.13 9.87
N ASN A 76 13.07 20.69 10.13
CA ASN A 76 14.07 20.09 11.05
C ASN A 76 13.52 19.79 12.47
N ASN A 77 12.26 20.09 12.74
CA ASN A 77 11.48 19.55 13.84
C ASN A 77 11.19 18.07 13.60
N ARG A 78 11.85 17.21 14.36
CA ARG A 78 11.36 15.85 14.61
C ARG A 78 9.93 15.96 15.13
N ILE A 79 8.95 15.54 14.34
CA ILE A 79 7.59 15.39 14.81
C ILE A 79 7.61 14.18 15.73
N PHE A 80 7.60 14.42 17.03
CA PHE A 80 7.38 13.36 18.00
C PHE A 80 5.88 13.02 17.95
N LEU A 81 5.56 11.79 17.53
CA LEU A 81 4.23 11.19 17.63
C LEU A 81 4.01 10.63 19.03
#